data_AF-A0ABD3RZB5-F1
#
_entry.id   AF-A0ABD3RZB5-F1
#
_cell.length_a   1.000
_cell.length_b   1.000
_cell.length_c   1.000
_cell.angle_alpha   90.00
_cell.angle_beta   90.00
_cell.angle_gamma   90.00
#
_symmetry.space_group_name_H-M   'P 1'
#
loop_
_entity.id
_entity.type
_entity.pdbx_description
1 polymer ?
#
loop_
_entity_poly.entity_id
_entity_poly.type
_entity_poly.pdbx_seq_one_letter_code
_entity_poly.pdbx_strand_id
1 'polypeptide(L)'
;MPKQETDRSPMAIRNRLRVENGGENAADSEHHVMVEGGGHARVKAGRGKVVVGAAAAVAFSLVILCCGGGSGGGGGGGYPITGGGYDGSSTSSRAFTETTPHRAVRIPEQQSIVSTISGGGNGNWSQCVVDPPTPRSMATRRQITDVVNGKGVEPLWLPAYPTSLPNRPYADLIAALTGVANGARSYYRSSKTLRRCHDVVRGGGGGSDNDVRAITCETVHPIVPCLSPHPSSQSPNFGNVVLVALRNPLTAFPAYHQSKAEKYHGQVGQVERKEWIEFRDGFAEQLFAEWRGFIMEWRDMSPYTVGDYVPYEHWMDETRGPSLVIALSKILEREGFPVLYDADTDDGRRGLGCLWHKHIYEAIAEEEKKLAGWYVPKYSRGQLEFMATGLDAFAREIEEKRDDDKRPGDEQLITILREYRNAIRADSVENE
;
A
#
# COMPACT_ATOMS: atom_id res chain seq x y z
N MET A 1 40.72 20.30 37.87
CA MET A 1 41.15 19.04 38.53
C MET A 1 41.08 19.22 40.05
N PRO A 2 40.66 18.22 40.83
CA PRO A 2 39.44 17.43 40.69
C PRO A 2 38.66 17.40 42.02
N LYS A 3 37.34 17.20 41.97
CA LYS A 3 36.64 16.41 43.00
C LYS A 3 35.65 15.49 42.32
N GLN A 4 35.91 14.21 42.54
CA GLN A 4 35.06 13.07 42.23
C GLN A 4 33.73 13.21 42.95
N GLU A 5 32.64 12.83 42.30
CA GLU A 5 31.41 12.49 43.00
C GLU A 5 30.92 11.13 42.51
N THR A 6 30.64 10.31 43.51
CA THR A 6 30.45 8.88 43.47
C THR A 6 29.01 8.50 43.12
N ASP A 7 28.94 7.54 42.22
CA ASP A 7 27.96 6.47 42.10
C ASP A 7 27.18 6.14 43.39
N ARG A 8 25.85 6.30 43.37
CA ARG A 8 24.89 5.59 44.23
C ARG A 8 23.53 5.46 43.56
N SER A 9 23.24 4.24 43.11
CA SER A 9 21.88 3.71 42.95
C SER A 9 21.17 3.66 44.32
N PRO A 10 19.83 3.80 44.38
CA PRO A 10 19.08 2.65 44.90
C PRO A 10 17.68 2.42 44.31
N MET A 11 17.38 1.12 44.19
CA MET A 11 16.15 0.40 44.53
C MET A 11 14.75 1.03 44.33
N ALA A 12 13.95 0.23 43.64
CA ALA A 12 12.49 0.24 43.57
C ALA A 12 11.80 0.19 44.94
N ILE A 13 10.71 0.95 45.07
CA ILE A 13 9.65 0.74 46.07
C ILE A 13 8.30 0.75 45.34
N ARG A 14 7.59 -0.38 45.47
CA ARG A 14 6.18 -0.57 45.12
C ARG A 14 5.30 0.34 45.98
N ASN A 15 4.31 1.00 45.38
CA ASN A 15 3.12 1.43 46.11
C ASN A 15 1.84 0.93 45.42
N ARG A 16 1.09 0.16 46.20
CA ARG A 16 -0.16 -0.53 45.90
C ARG A 16 -1.24 0.29 46.60
N LEU A 17 -2.06 1.03 45.86
CA LEU A 17 -3.24 1.69 46.42
C LEU A 17 -4.48 0.86 46.09
N ARG A 18 -4.99 0.25 47.17
CA ARG A 18 -6.27 -0.44 47.30
C ARG A 18 -7.31 0.63 47.63
N VAL A 19 -8.37 0.73 46.84
CA VAL A 19 -9.59 1.43 47.23
C VAL A 19 -10.69 0.38 47.29
N GLU A 20 -11.02 0.00 48.51
CA GLU A 20 -12.27 -0.66 48.85
C GLU A 20 -13.30 0.44 49.13
N ASN A 21 -14.50 0.29 48.56
CA ASN A 21 -15.73 0.80 49.16
C ASN A 21 -16.82 -0.23 48.83
N GLY A 22 -17.31 -0.87 49.88
CA GLY A 22 -18.52 -1.70 49.87
C GLY A 22 -19.71 -0.94 50.49
N GLY A 23 -20.88 -1.58 50.41
CA GLY A 23 -22.16 -1.16 50.99
C GLY A 23 -23.27 -1.14 49.93
N GLU A 24 -23.94 -2.27 49.63
CA GLU A 24 -25.19 -2.76 50.28
C GLU A 24 -26.41 -1.86 49.96
N ASN A 25 -27.65 -2.31 49.66
CA ASN A 25 -28.31 -3.60 49.48
C ASN A 25 -29.71 -3.32 48.83
N ALA A 26 -30.33 -4.39 48.33
CA ALA A 26 -31.78 -4.71 48.35
C ALA A 26 -32.63 -4.65 47.06
N ALA A 27 -33.36 -5.78 46.91
CA ALA A 27 -34.69 -6.01 46.33
C ALA A 27 -34.80 -6.55 44.89
N ASP A 28 -34.90 -7.88 44.83
CA ASP A 28 -36.03 -8.67 44.30
C ASP A 28 -36.70 -8.24 42.98
N SER A 29 -36.63 -9.14 41.98
CA SER A 29 -37.83 -9.84 41.51
C SER A 29 -37.45 -10.96 40.53
N GLU A 30 -37.82 -12.18 40.88
CA GLU A 30 -37.83 -13.36 40.03
C GLU A 30 -38.84 -13.23 38.87
N HIS A 31 -38.50 -13.76 37.71
CA HIS A 31 -39.48 -14.43 36.86
C HIS A 31 -38.85 -15.64 36.17
N HIS A 32 -39.26 -16.81 36.66
CA HIS A 32 -39.20 -18.09 35.96
C HIS A 32 -40.02 -18.06 34.68
N VAL A 33 -39.46 -18.52 33.55
CA VAL A 33 -40.16 -19.37 32.57
C VAL A 33 -39.17 -20.38 32.01
N MET A 34 -39.40 -21.65 32.34
CA MET A 34 -38.93 -22.82 31.59
C MET A 34 -40.01 -23.22 30.59
N VAL A 35 -39.67 -23.52 29.33
CA VAL A 35 -40.31 -24.61 28.55
C VAL A 35 -39.30 -25.19 27.55
N GLU A 36 -39.27 -26.52 27.51
CA GLU A 36 -38.48 -27.44 26.69
C GLU A 36 -39.00 -27.65 25.25
N GLY A 37 -38.21 -28.38 24.45
CA GLY A 37 -38.67 -29.15 23.27
C GLY A 37 -38.40 -28.45 21.94
N GLY A 38 -37.65 -28.99 20.98
CA GLY A 38 -37.59 -30.38 20.53
C GLY A 38 -38.28 -30.46 19.16
N GLY A 39 -37.59 -30.96 18.13
CA GLY A 39 -38.24 -31.39 16.89
C GLY A 39 -37.58 -30.97 15.58
N HIS A 40 -36.98 -31.96 14.91
CA HIS A 40 -36.60 -31.93 13.50
C HIS A 40 -37.79 -31.62 12.57
N ALA A 41 -37.55 -30.82 11.53
CA ALA A 41 -38.27 -30.94 10.27
C ALA A 41 -37.35 -30.62 9.08
N ARG A 42 -37.09 -31.66 8.28
CA ARG A 42 -36.52 -31.63 6.94
C ARG A 42 -37.68 -31.33 5.99
N VAL A 43 -37.65 -30.21 5.26
CA VAL A 43 -38.54 -30.01 4.10
C VAL A 43 -37.73 -29.61 2.88
N LYS A 44 -38.03 -30.32 1.80
CA LYS A 44 -37.43 -30.31 0.47
C LYS A 44 -37.64 -28.99 -0.28
N ALA A 45 -36.73 -28.81 -1.23
CA ALA A 45 -36.72 -27.85 -2.33
C ALA A 45 -38.09 -27.53 -2.94
N GLY A 46 -38.35 -26.24 -3.10
CA GLY A 46 -39.35 -25.67 -4.01
C GLY A 46 -38.67 -24.62 -4.89
N ARG A 47 -38.68 -24.85 -6.21
CA ARG A 47 -38.32 -23.86 -7.23
C ARG A 47 -39.33 -22.71 -7.16
N GLY A 48 -38.84 -21.48 -7.04
CA GLY A 48 -39.63 -20.27 -7.21
C GLY A 48 -38.75 -19.15 -7.75
N LYS A 49 -38.89 -18.83 -9.04
CA LYS A 49 -38.43 -17.57 -9.62
C LYS A 49 -39.25 -16.46 -8.98
N VAL A 50 -38.60 -15.57 -8.24
CA VAL A 50 -39.15 -14.27 -7.88
C VAL A 50 -38.20 -13.22 -8.45
N VAL A 51 -38.66 -12.59 -9.53
CA VAL A 51 -38.10 -11.35 -10.07
C VAL A 51 -38.70 -10.24 -9.21
N VAL A 52 -37.88 -9.60 -8.38
CA VAL A 52 -38.19 -8.28 -7.81
C VAL A 52 -36.95 -7.43 -7.97
N GLY A 53 -37.08 -6.44 -8.86
CA GLY A 53 -36.12 -5.36 -8.99
C GLY A 53 -36.26 -4.37 -7.84
N ALA A 54 -35.12 -3.85 -7.40
CA ALA A 54 -34.98 -2.52 -6.82
C ALA A 54 -33.47 -2.26 -6.69
N ALA A 55 -32.85 -1.72 -7.75
CA ALA A 55 -31.52 -1.15 -7.65
C ALA A 55 -31.66 0.20 -6.94
N ALA A 56 -31.49 0.22 -5.63
CA ALA A 56 -31.27 1.44 -4.87
C ALA A 56 -29.83 1.91 -5.13
N ALA A 57 -29.66 2.84 -6.08
CA ALA A 57 -28.41 3.57 -6.24
C ALA A 57 -28.23 4.50 -5.03
N VAL A 58 -27.40 4.08 -4.09
CA VAL A 58 -26.92 4.96 -3.02
C VAL A 58 -25.86 5.88 -3.62
N ALA A 59 -26.25 7.11 -3.93
CA ALA A 59 -25.33 8.16 -4.31
C ALA A 59 -24.46 8.53 -3.09
N PHE A 60 -23.19 8.13 -3.11
CA PHE A 60 -22.19 8.72 -2.22
C PHE A 60 -21.69 10.01 -2.86
N SER A 61 -22.27 11.14 -2.47
CA SER A 61 -21.67 12.45 -2.70
C SER A 61 -20.47 12.60 -1.76
N LEU A 62 -19.26 12.38 -2.27
CA LEU A 62 -18.05 12.87 -1.60
C LEU A 62 -17.90 14.36 -1.97
N VAL A 63 -18.39 15.23 -1.10
CA VAL A 63 -18.09 16.66 -1.16
C VAL A 63 -16.61 16.81 -0.79
N ILE A 64 -15.79 17.26 -1.74
CA ILE A 64 -14.50 17.88 -1.42
C ILE A 64 -14.83 19.20 -0.74
N LEU A 65 -14.93 19.17 0.58
CA LEU A 65 -15.06 20.36 1.41
C LEU A 65 -13.70 21.04 1.43
N CYS A 66 -13.53 22.01 0.53
CA CYS A 66 -12.56 23.09 0.73
C CYS A 66 -13.01 23.87 1.98
N CYS A 67 -12.46 23.54 3.15
CA CYS A 67 -12.61 24.37 4.33
C CYS A 67 -11.77 25.64 4.17
N GLY A 68 -12.35 26.62 3.48
CA GLY A 68 -12.10 28.03 3.78
C GLY A 68 -12.84 28.38 5.07
N GLY A 69 -12.11 28.39 6.18
CA GLY A 69 -12.61 28.83 7.49
C GLY A 69 -11.61 29.82 8.07
N GLY A 70 -11.80 31.10 7.76
CA GLY A 70 -11.02 32.19 8.34
C GLY A 70 -11.58 32.65 9.69
N SER A 71 -10.67 32.93 10.63
CA SER A 71 -10.64 34.06 11.58
C SER A 71 -9.48 33.80 12.56
N GLY A 72 -8.43 34.62 12.67
CA GLY A 72 -8.11 35.87 12.00
C GLY A 72 -6.69 36.34 12.34
N GLY A 73 -6.30 37.47 11.75
CA GLY A 73 -5.17 38.29 12.21
C GLY A 73 -3.95 38.34 11.29
N GLY A 74 -3.91 39.36 10.43
CA GLY A 74 -2.66 40.05 10.10
C GLY A 74 -2.02 39.78 8.73
N GLY A 75 -2.22 40.71 7.80
CA GLY A 75 -1.12 41.27 7.00
C GLY A 75 -0.73 40.58 5.69
N GLY A 76 -1.27 41.11 4.58
CA GLY A 76 -0.48 41.50 3.40
C GLY A 76 -0.02 40.44 2.41
N GLY A 77 -0.51 40.54 1.17
CA GLY A 77 0.09 39.90 -0.01
C GLY A 77 -0.94 39.25 -0.92
N GLY A 78 -1.54 40.02 -1.82
CA GLY A 78 -2.53 39.53 -2.77
C GLY A 78 -1.93 38.85 -4.00
N TYR A 79 -2.63 37.84 -4.51
CA TYR A 79 -2.56 37.38 -5.89
C TYR A 79 -3.99 37.20 -6.42
N PRO A 80 -4.31 37.63 -7.65
CA PRO A 80 -5.68 37.58 -8.18
C PRO A 80 -6.00 36.20 -8.75
N ILE A 81 -7.09 35.59 -8.29
CA ILE A 81 -7.74 34.45 -8.95
C ILE A 81 -8.87 35.03 -9.81
N THR A 82 -8.69 34.98 -11.13
CA THR A 82 -9.75 35.26 -12.10
C THR A 82 -10.68 34.06 -12.20
N GLY A 83 -11.90 34.19 -11.67
CA GLY A 83 -13.00 33.25 -11.87
C GLY A 83 -13.64 33.45 -13.24
N GLY A 84 -13.62 32.41 -14.08
CA GLY A 84 -14.44 32.30 -15.28
C GLY A 84 -15.52 31.27 -15.06
N GLY A 85 -16.77 31.72 -14.97
CA GLY A 85 -17.95 30.85 -14.93
C GLY A 85 -18.21 30.19 -16.28
N TYR A 86 -18.66 28.95 -16.27
CA TYR A 86 -19.26 28.30 -17.43
C TYR A 86 -20.66 27.83 -17.08
N ASP A 87 -21.64 28.50 -17.69
CA ASP A 87 -23.03 28.09 -17.77
C ASP A 87 -23.19 26.89 -18.71
N GLY A 88 -24.19 26.07 -18.39
CA GLY A 88 -24.40 24.77 -19.01
C GLY A 88 -25.26 24.76 -20.28
N SER A 89 -25.62 23.51 -20.61
CA SER A 89 -26.60 23.04 -21.60
C SER A 89 -26.14 22.98 -23.07
N SER A 90 -26.05 21.77 -23.60
CA SER A 90 -27.14 21.25 -24.45
C SER A 90 -26.84 19.84 -24.96
N THR A 91 -27.86 19.00 -24.84
CA THR A 91 -28.02 17.69 -25.45
C THR A 91 -28.11 17.80 -26.97
N SER A 92 -27.38 16.97 -27.71
CA SER A 92 -27.73 16.62 -29.09
C SER A 92 -27.24 15.23 -29.44
N SER A 93 -28.13 14.25 -29.28
CA SER A 93 -28.00 12.92 -29.85
C SER A 93 -28.10 13.00 -31.37
N ARG A 94 -27.02 12.68 -32.09
CA ARG A 94 -27.07 12.33 -33.52
C ARG A 94 -26.38 11.00 -33.74
N ALA A 95 -27.20 10.02 -34.10
CA ALA A 95 -26.75 8.75 -34.64
C ALA A 95 -26.06 9.00 -35.99
N PHE A 96 -24.84 8.49 -36.13
CA PHE A 96 -24.14 8.39 -37.41
C PHE A 96 -23.92 6.91 -37.71
N THR A 97 -24.66 6.40 -38.68
CA THR A 97 -24.42 5.11 -39.34
C THR A 97 -23.63 5.40 -40.61
N GLU A 98 -22.34 5.08 -40.61
CA GLU A 98 -21.60 4.95 -41.86
C GLU A 98 -20.53 3.87 -41.72
N THR A 99 -20.85 2.69 -42.25
CA THR A 99 -19.92 1.58 -42.43
C THR A 99 -19.13 1.81 -43.71
N THR A 100 -17.83 2.03 -43.60
CA THR A 100 -16.89 1.87 -44.71
C THR A 100 -15.68 1.04 -44.23
N PRO A 101 -15.26 -0.01 -44.95
CA PRO A 101 -14.21 -0.91 -44.50
C PRO A 101 -12.83 -0.28 -44.72
N HIS A 102 -12.16 0.10 -43.63
CA HIS A 102 -10.77 0.53 -43.70
C HIS A 102 -9.83 -0.68 -43.75
N ARG A 103 -9.16 -0.76 -44.90
CA ARG A 103 -7.92 -1.48 -45.21
C ARG A 103 -7.01 -1.61 -43.99
N ALA A 104 -6.65 -2.85 -43.64
CA ALA A 104 -5.74 -3.17 -42.54
C ALA A 104 -4.38 -2.47 -42.73
N VAL A 105 -4.15 -1.41 -41.97
CA VAL A 105 -2.84 -0.80 -41.77
C VAL A 105 -2.14 -1.64 -40.72
N ARG A 106 -1.00 -2.26 -41.08
CA ARG A 106 -0.11 -2.88 -40.10
C ARG A 106 0.41 -1.79 -39.17
N ILE A 107 -0.06 -1.78 -37.94
CA ILE A 107 0.47 -0.95 -36.86
C ILE A 107 1.79 -1.60 -36.43
N PRO A 108 2.92 -0.87 -36.41
CA PRO A 108 4.16 -1.39 -35.85
C PRO A 108 3.96 -1.74 -34.38
N GLU A 109 4.48 -2.89 -34.00
CA GLU A 109 4.50 -3.49 -32.67
C GLU A 109 4.95 -2.44 -31.63
N GLN A 110 3.99 -1.94 -30.82
CA GLN A 110 4.30 -1.02 -29.73
C GLN A 110 4.99 -1.82 -28.62
N GLN A 111 6.30 -1.60 -28.48
CA GLN A 111 7.07 -2.09 -27.34
C GLN A 111 6.52 -1.43 -26.08
N SER A 112 5.90 -2.24 -25.22
CA SER A 112 5.54 -1.84 -23.86
C SER A 112 6.80 -1.27 -23.18
N ILE A 113 6.69 -0.16 -22.47
CA ILE A 113 7.80 0.41 -21.66
C ILE A 113 8.37 -0.65 -20.68
N VAL A 114 7.60 -1.69 -20.36
CA VAL A 114 8.05 -2.84 -19.58
C VAL A 114 9.07 -3.69 -20.34
N SER A 115 8.96 -3.81 -21.66
CA SER A 115 9.90 -4.58 -22.49
C SER A 115 11.31 -3.98 -22.54
N THR A 116 11.48 -2.69 -22.24
CA THR A 116 12.80 -2.05 -22.13
C THR A 116 13.47 -2.30 -20.77
N ILE A 117 12.70 -2.67 -19.74
CA ILE A 117 13.20 -3.00 -18.38
C ILE A 117 13.52 -4.49 -18.23
N SER A 118 12.97 -5.35 -19.09
CA SER A 118 13.30 -6.77 -19.18
C SER A 118 14.67 -6.98 -19.85
N GLY A 119 15.75 -6.56 -19.20
CA GLY A 119 17.11 -6.96 -19.57
C GLY A 119 17.20 -8.48 -19.57
N GLY A 120 17.54 -9.07 -20.71
CA GLY A 120 17.51 -10.51 -21.00
C GLY A 120 18.39 -11.40 -20.13
N GLY A 121 18.05 -11.53 -18.86
CA GLY A 121 18.40 -12.68 -18.06
C GLY A 121 17.53 -13.84 -18.50
N ASN A 122 18.09 -14.85 -19.16
CA ASN A 122 17.44 -16.16 -19.25
C ASN A 122 17.50 -16.83 -17.87
N GLY A 123 16.85 -16.24 -16.86
CA GLY A 123 16.66 -16.88 -15.58
C GLY A 123 15.87 -18.16 -15.83
N ASN A 124 16.54 -19.31 -15.77
CA ASN A 124 15.85 -20.59 -15.88
C ASN A 124 15.09 -20.84 -14.57
N TRP A 125 13.91 -20.24 -14.43
CA TRP A 125 13.04 -20.36 -13.26
C TRP A 125 12.32 -21.71 -13.18
N SER A 126 12.49 -22.60 -14.18
CA SER A 126 11.92 -23.96 -14.14
C SER A 126 12.41 -24.78 -12.94
N GLN A 127 13.61 -24.48 -12.43
CA GLN A 127 14.15 -25.09 -11.22
C GLN A 127 13.26 -24.85 -9.99
N CYS A 128 12.53 -23.73 -9.93
CA CYS A 128 11.58 -23.43 -8.86
C CYS A 128 10.37 -24.37 -8.85
N VAL A 129 10.07 -25.01 -9.99
CA VAL A 129 8.98 -25.98 -10.14
C VAL A 129 9.49 -27.40 -9.91
N VAL A 130 10.69 -27.73 -10.43
CA VAL A 130 11.25 -29.08 -10.42
C VAL A 130 11.85 -29.44 -9.05
N ASP A 131 12.53 -28.50 -8.40
CA ASP A 131 13.21 -28.69 -7.11
C ASP A 131 12.95 -27.48 -6.19
N PRO A 132 11.74 -27.39 -5.58
CA PRO A 132 11.39 -26.25 -4.75
C PRO A 132 12.29 -26.21 -3.50
N PRO A 133 12.92 -25.05 -3.20
CA PRO A 133 13.79 -24.92 -2.04
C PRO A 133 13.06 -25.25 -0.74
N THR A 134 13.74 -25.95 0.17
CA THR A 134 13.11 -26.47 1.38
C THR A 134 13.07 -25.40 2.46
N PRO A 135 11.90 -25.06 3.03
CA PRO A 135 11.81 -24.15 4.16
C PRO A 135 12.65 -24.62 5.37
N ARG A 136 13.21 -23.67 6.15
CA ARG A 136 13.83 -23.92 7.46
C ARG A 136 12.88 -24.76 8.33
N SER A 137 13.44 -25.76 9.03
CA SER A 137 12.67 -26.77 9.78
C SER A 137 12.08 -26.26 11.12
N MET A 138 11.47 -27.16 11.90
CA MET A 138 10.56 -26.98 13.07
C MET A 138 10.78 -25.80 14.03
N ALA A 139 11.98 -25.22 14.15
CA ALA A 139 12.20 -24.00 14.93
C ALA A 139 11.31 -22.84 14.45
N THR A 140 11.09 -22.74 13.12
CA THR A 140 10.20 -21.72 12.55
C THR A 140 8.73 -21.95 12.90
N ARG A 141 8.30 -23.20 13.18
CA ARG A 141 6.91 -23.46 13.61
C ARG A 141 6.57 -22.86 14.97
N ARG A 142 7.54 -22.82 15.90
CA ARG A 142 7.34 -22.15 17.20
C ARG A 142 7.22 -20.65 17.02
N GLN A 143 8.11 -20.03 16.24
CA GLN A 143 8.03 -18.60 15.91
C GLN A 143 6.73 -18.25 15.18
N ILE A 144 6.29 -19.06 14.22
CA ILE A 144 4.99 -18.91 13.57
C ILE A 144 3.88 -18.97 14.62
N THR A 145 3.92 -19.94 15.54
CA THR A 145 2.92 -20.06 16.61
C THR A 145 2.94 -18.83 17.52
N ASP A 146 4.11 -18.30 17.87
CA ASP A 146 4.25 -17.12 18.72
C ASP A 146 3.74 -15.85 18.02
N VAL A 147 4.07 -15.64 16.75
CA VAL A 147 3.57 -14.51 15.94
C VAL A 147 2.07 -14.62 15.71
N VAL A 148 1.57 -15.82 15.36
CA VAL A 148 0.13 -16.08 15.24
C VAL A 148 -0.54 -15.71 16.56
N ASN A 149 -0.05 -16.22 17.70
CA ASN A 149 -0.59 -15.92 19.02
C ASN A 149 -0.33 -14.49 19.55
N GLY A 150 0.20 -13.60 18.72
CA GLY A 150 0.43 -12.21 19.08
C GLY A 150 1.42 -12.00 20.22
N LYS A 151 2.35 -12.94 20.43
CA LYS A 151 3.39 -12.81 21.44
C LYS A 151 4.59 -12.08 20.85
N GLY A 152 4.73 -10.81 21.23
CA GLY A 152 6.01 -10.10 21.16
C GLY A 152 6.43 -9.52 19.81
N VAL A 153 5.55 -9.49 18.81
CA VAL A 153 5.83 -8.82 17.52
C VAL A 153 4.63 -7.99 17.08
N GLU A 154 4.87 -6.71 16.82
CA GLU A 154 3.89 -5.78 16.28
C GLU A 154 4.03 -5.67 14.76
N PRO A 155 2.93 -5.54 14.00
CA PRO A 155 2.99 -5.39 12.55
C PRO A 155 3.79 -4.16 12.13
N LEU A 156 4.35 -4.23 10.92
CA LEU A 156 5.04 -3.12 10.31
C LEU A 156 4.07 -2.27 9.48
N TRP A 157 4.27 -0.97 9.48
CA TRP A 157 3.60 -0.13 8.49
C TRP A 157 4.18 -0.38 7.10
N LEU A 158 3.28 -0.42 6.11
CA LEU A 158 3.57 -0.48 4.70
C LEU A 158 2.88 0.70 3.99
N PRO A 159 3.33 1.94 4.21
CA PRO A 159 2.81 3.05 3.44
C PRO A 159 3.06 2.85 1.95
N ALA A 160 2.00 2.96 1.15
CA ALA A 160 2.08 2.80 -0.28
C ALA A 160 1.43 3.99 -0.97
N TYR A 161 2.19 4.67 -1.84
CA TYR A 161 1.56 5.56 -2.80
C TYR A 161 0.60 4.74 -3.67
N PRO A 162 -0.57 5.25 -4.10
CA PRO A 162 -1.57 4.42 -4.75
C PRO A 162 -0.97 3.71 -5.96
N THR A 163 -1.30 2.42 -6.12
CA THR A 163 -0.80 1.54 -7.19
C THR A 163 0.70 1.21 -7.14
N SER A 164 1.39 1.49 -6.03
CA SER A 164 2.81 1.13 -5.85
C SER A 164 3.05 -0.28 -5.35
N LEU A 165 1.99 -1.03 -5.04
CA LEU A 165 2.07 -2.44 -4.64
C LEU A 165 1.12 -3.29 -5.49
N PRO A 166 1.55 -4.51 -5.86
CA PRO A 166 0.64 -5.52 -6.37
C PRO A 166 -0.06 -6.16 -5.16
N ASN A 167 -1.13 -5.55 -4.64
CA ASN A 167 -1.67 -5.82 -3.29
C ASN A 167 -1.84 -7.31 -2.94
N ARG A 168 -2.54 -8.09 -3.77
CA ARG A 168 -2.75 -9.52 -3.52
C ARG A 168 -1.47 -10.35 -3.72
N PRO A 169 -0.75 -10.23 -4.86
CA PRO A 169 0.58 -10.82 -5.03
C PRO A 169 1.53 -10.59 -3.84
N TYR A 170 1.59 -9.36 -3.33
CA TYR A 170 2.41 -8.99 -2.18
C TYR A 170 1.97 -9.70 -0.90
N ALA A 171 0.67 -9.72 -0.59
CA ALA A 171 0.15 -10.43 0.57
C ALA A 171 0.46 -11.94 0.51
N ASP A 172 0.33 -12.54 -0.67
CA ASP A 172 0.64 -13.95 -0.92
C ASP A 172 2.15 -14.23 -0.76
N LEU A 173 3.01 -13.33 -1.24
CA LEU A 173 4.46 -13.40 -1.03
C LEU A 173 4.81 -13.38 0.47
N ILE A 174 4.28 -12.42 1.24
CA ILE A 174 4.58 -12.33 2.67
C ILE A 174 4.08 -13.58 3.41
N ALA A 175 2.90 -14.09 3.05
CA ALA A 175 2.38 -15.32 3.63
C ALA A 175 3.29 -16.52 3.33
N ALA A 176 3.78 -16.64 2.09
CA ALA A 176 4.71 -17.69 1.70
C ALA A 176 6.10 -17.54 2.34
N LEU A 177 6.55 -16.30 2.58
CA LEU A 177 7.84 -15.99 3.19
C LEU A 177 7.85 -16.30 4.70
N THR A 178 6.74 -16.03 5.38
CA THR A 178 6.65 -16.07 6.85
C THR A 178 5.90 -17.29 7.39
N GLY A 179 5.07 -17.92 6.57
CA GLY A 179 4.13 -18.96 7.00
C GLY A 179 2.90 -18.42 7.74
N VAL A 180 2.74 -17.10 7.84
CA VAL A 180 1.57 -16.45 8.45
C VAL A 180 0.50 -16.19 7.40
N ALA A 181 -0.69 -16.75 7.59
CA ALA A 181 -1.74 -16.77 6.57
C ALA A 181 -2.18 -15.37 6.09
N ASN A 182 -2.16 -14.36 6.97
CA ASN A 182 -2.46 -12.97 6.59
C ASN A 182 -1.16 -12.18 6.45
N GLY A 183 -0.41 -12.40 5.36
CA GLY A 183 0.88 -11.73 5.17
C GLY A 183 0.76 -10.20 5.17
N ALA A 184 -0.15 -9.65 4.38
CA ALA A 184 -0.41 -8.21 4.35
C ALA A 184 -1.91 -7.91 4.41
N ARG A 185 -2.28 -6.78 5.01
CA ARG A 185 -3.67 -6.27 5.00
C ARG A 185 -3.69 -4.77 4.83
N SER A 186 -4.73 -4.27 4.17
CA SER A 186 -4.98 -2.83 4.12
C SER A 186 -5.55 -2.34 5.45
N TYR A 187 -5.02 -1.22 5.93
CA TYR A 187 -5.45 -0.53 7.13
C TYR A 187 -6.43 0.59 6.78
N TYR A 188 -7.69 0.46 7.20
CA TYR A 188 -8.69 1.52 7.06
C TYR A 188 -9.25 1.92 8.42
N ARG A 189 -8.88 3.13 8.87
CA ARG A 189 -9.32 3.68 10.14
C ARG A 189 -10.86 3.79 10.27
N SER A 190 -11.54 4.24 9.22
CA SER A 190 -12.99 4.52 9.27
C SER A 190 -13.85 3.27 9.37
N SER A 191 -13.31 2.11 8.97
CA SER A 191 -14.06 0.88 8.90
C SER A 191 -13.72 -0.06 10.05
N LYS A 192 -14.70 -0.32 10.93
CA LYS A 192 -14.59 -1.33 12.00
C LYS A 192 -14.22 -2.72 11.44
N THR A 193 -14.61 -3.02 10.21
CA THR A 193 -14.32 -4.29 9.53
C THR A 193 -13.02 -4.30 8.74
N LEU A 194 -12.37 -3.14 8.52
CA LEU A 194 -11.12 -3.03 7.77
C LEU A 194 -9.97 -2.45 8.63
N ARG A 195 -10.18 -2.25 9.94
CA ARG A 195 -9.13 -2.00 10.96
C ARG A 195 -8.25 -3.23 11.24
N ARG A 196 -8.37 -4.30 10.45
CA ARG A 196 -7.96 -5.68 10.78
C ARG A 196 -6.47 -6.00 10.60
N CYS A 197 -5.62 -4.99 10.74
CA CYS A 197 -4.20 -5.23 10.98
C CYS A 197 -3.95 -5.86 12.34
N HIS A 198 -4.76 -5.42 13.32
CA HIS A 198 -4.89 -6.00 14.64
C HIS A 198 -6.31 -6.54 14.77
N ASP A 199 -6.48 -7.69 15.42
CA ASP A 199 -7.82 -8.07 15.85
C ASP A 199 -8.24 -7.20 17.03
N VAL A 200 -9.37 -6.54 16.87
CA VAL A 200 -10.03 -5.80 17.94
C VAL A 200 -11.02 -6.77 18.58
N VAL A 201 -10.63 -7.48 19.63
CA VAL A 201 -11.60 -8.20 20.44
C VAL A 201 -12.40 -7.18 21.25
N ARG A 202 -13.64 -6.94 20.80
CA ARG A 202 -14.62 -6.17 21.55
C ARG A 202 -15.46 -7.14 22.38
N GLY A 203 -15.10 -7.25 23.65
CA GLY A 203 -16.03 -7.56 24.74
C GLY A 203 -16.46 -9.02 24.85
N GLY A 204 -15.79 -9.75 25.74
CA GLY A 204 -16.41 -10.75 26.61
C GLY A 204 -17.20 -11.87 25.93
N GLY A 205 -16.51 -12.82 25.29
CA GLY A 205 -17.19 -13.98 24.72
C GLY A 205 -16.30 -15.02 24.06
N GLY A 206 -15.29 -15.54 24.78
CA GLY A 206 -14.82 -16.92 24.61
C GLY A 206 -14.20 -17.38 23.27
N GLY A 207 -13.93 -16.50 22.31
CA GLY A 207 -13.01 -16.80 21.20
C GLY A 207 -11.59 -16.44 21.63
N SER A 208 -10.63 -17.36 21.52
CA SER A 208 -9.24 -17.10 21.91
C SER A 208 -8.71 -15.88 21.16
N ASP A 209 -8.32 -14.85 21.92
CA ASP A 209 -7.84 -13.50 21.56
C ASP A 209 -6.65 -13.41 20.58
N ASN A 210 -6.30 -14.51 19.90
CA ASN A 210 -4.98 -14.71 19.34
C ASN A 210 -4.96 -14.91 17.82
N ASP A 211 -6.07 -14.98 17.10
CA ASP A 211 -6.01 -15.49 15.71
C ASP A 211 -6.01 -14.42 14.61
N VAL A 212 -4.76 -14.02 14.35
CA VAL A 212 -4.16 -13.53 13.10
C VAL A 212 -3.97 -12.01 12.96
N ARG A 213 -2.79 -11.57 13.42
CA ARG A 213 -2.10 -10.32 13.06
C ARG A 213 -1.62 -10.37 11.61
N ALA A 214 -1.79 -9.27 10.87
CA ALA A 214 -1.04 -9.12 9.62
C ALA A 214 0.45 -8.91 9.93
N ILE A 215 1.36 -9.27 9.02
CA ILE A 215 2.79 -8.93 9.18
C ILE A 215 3.00 -7.46 8.81
N THR A 216 2.42 -7.06 7.67
CA THR A 216 2.50 -5.69 7.17
C THR A 216 1.11 -5.07 6.97
N CYS A 217 1.04 -3.78 7.20
CA CYS A 217 -0.19 -3.01 7.18
C CYS A 217 -0.15 -1.87 6.17
N GLU A 218 -0.85 -2.07 5.07
CA GLU A 218 -0.87 -1.13 3.95
C GLU A 218 -1.75 0.07 4.27
N THR A 219 -1.20 1.28 4.29
CA THR A 219 -1.99 2.51 4.35
C THR A 219 -2.28 3.00 2.94
N VAL A 220 -3.46 2.65 2.41
CA VAL A 220 -3.88 2.95 1.03
C VAL A 220 -4.23 4.43 0.80
N HIS A 221 -4.31 5.24 1.85
CA HIS A 221 -4.67 6.66 1.77
C HIS A 221 -3.51 7.59 2.14
N PRO A 222 -2.66 7.95 1.17
CA PRO A 222 -1.54 8.87 1.39
C PRO A 222 -1.87 10.35 1.18
N ILE A 223 -3.09 10.69 0.72
CA ILE A 223 -3.43 12.05 0.22
C ILE A 223 -4.33 12.84 1.18
N VAL A 224 -4.95 12.16 2.16
CA VAL A 224 -5.62 12.89 3.23
C VAL A 224 -4.55 13.11 4.28
N PRO A 225 -4.14 14.35 4.59
CA PRO A 225 -3.17 14.59 5.64
C PRO A 225 -3.65 13.83 6.86
N CYS A 226 -2.73 13.10 7.48
CA CYS A 226 -2.94 12.18 8.59
C CYS A 226 -3.42 12.89 9.87
N LEU A 227 -4.39 13.79 9.76
CA LEU A 227 -4.73 14.78 10.77
C LEU A 227 -5.44 14.17 11.97
N SER A 228 -5.93 12.92 11.89
CA SER A 228 -6.42 12.22 13.08
C SER A 228 -6.64 10.71 12.92
N PRO A 229 -6.26 9.90 13.93
CA PRO A 229 -5.06 10.15 14.69
C PRO A 229 -3.90 9.87 13.71
N HIS A 230 -2.88 10.71 13.74
CA HIS A 230 -1.72 10.58 12.87
C HIS A 230 -1.05 9.20 13.02
N PRO A 231 -0.45 8.55 12.00
CA PRO A 231 0.15 7.23 12.17
C PRO A 231 1.12 7.16 13.36
N SER A 232 1.85 8.24 13.65
CA SER A 232 2.69 8.36 14.87
C SER A 232 1.94 8.11 16.18
N SER A 233 0.66 8.46 16.28
CA SER A 233 -0.19 8.15 17.45
C SER A 233 -0.50 6.67 17.61
N GLN A 234 -0.32 5.87 16.55
CA GLN A 234 -0.49 4.43 16.55
C GLN A 234 0.83 3.71 16.81
N SER A 235 1.93 4.42 17.05
CA SER A 235 3.24 3.82 17.33
C SER A 235 3.28 2.77 18.45
N PRO A 236 2.45 2.82 19.52
CA PRO A 236 2.41 1.72 20.49
C PRO A 236 1.87 0.40 19.92
N ASN A 237 1.20 0.43 18.78
CA ASN A 237 0.58 -0.74 18.14
C ASN A 237 1.38 -1.24 16.93
N PHE A 238 2.47 -0.59 16.53
CA PHE A 238 3.22 -0.97 15.33
C PHE A 238 4.72 -1.04 15.64
N GLY A 239 5.45 -1.85 14.87
CA GLY A 239 6.91 -1.79 14.86
C GLY A 239 7.39 -0.39 14.50
N ASN A 240 8.56 0.00 15.02
CA ASN A 240 9.18 1.29 14.69
C ASN A 240 9.76 1.30 13.26
N VAL A 241 9.95 0.15 12.63
CA VAL A 241 10.38 0.04 11.24
C VAL A 241 9.19 0.10 10.28
N VAL A 242 9.34 0.85 9.20
CA VAL A 242 8.33 0.98 8.13
C VAL A 242 8.92 0.63 6.77
N LEU A 243 8.08 0.07 5.89
CA LEU A 243 8.42 -0.26 4.51
C LEU A 243 7.68 0.71 3.59
N VAL A 244 8.39 1.54 2.83
CA VAL A 244 7.75 2.56 2.01
C VAL A 244 7.66 2.11 0.55
N ALA A 245 6.47 1.78 0.09
CA ALA A 245 6.25 1.36 -1.29
C ALA A 245 6.12 2.55 -2.23
N LEU A 246 6.99 2.58 -3.24
CA LEU A 246 7.12 3.68 -4.19
C LEU A 246 6.88 3.18 -5.61
N ARG A 247 6.49 4.10 -6.48
CA ARG A 247 6.38 3.87 -7.93
C ARG A 247 6.82 5.13 -8.65
N ASN A 248 7.48 4.96 -9.79
CA ASN A 248 7.95 6.08 -10.60
C ASN A 248 6.75 6.95 -11.01
N PRO A 249 6.77 8.28 -10.80
CA PRO A 249 5.73 9.20 -11.28
C PRO A 249 5.26 8.96 -12.72
N LEU A 250 6.19 8.55 -13.60
CA LEU A 250 5.92 8.18 -14.99
C LEU A 250 4.84 7.09 -15.13
N THR A 251 4.81 6.13 -14.22
CA THR A 251 3.86 5.00 -14.24
C THR A 251 2.83 5.07 -13.12
N ALA A 252 3.13 5.78 -12.02
CA ALA A 252 2.28 5.89 -10.85
C ALA A 252 1.01 6.71 -11.13
N PHE A 253 1.12 7.86 -11.80
CA PHE A 253 -0.04 8.73 -12.03
C PHE A 253 -1.04 8.15 -13.02
N PRO A 254 -0.64 7.58 -14.18
CA PRO A 254 -1.61 6.93 -15.05
C PRO A 254 -2.25 5.71 -14.39
N ALA A 255 -1.48 4.91 -13.64
CA ALA A 255 -2.03 3.77 -12.89
C ALA A 255 -3.03 4.22 -11.81
N TYR A 256 -2.72 5.29 -11.08
CA TYR A 256 -3.62 5.89 -10.11
C TYR A 256 -4.92 6.39 -10.75
N HIS A 257 -4.84 7.09 -11.88
CA HIS A 257 -6.00 7.58 -12.60
C HIS A 257 -6.89 6.43 -13.08
N GLN A 258 -6.29 5.41 -13.72
CA GLN A 258 -6.98 4.20 -14.14
C GLN A 258 -7.65 3.48 -12.97
N SER A 259 -6.93 3.26 -11.86
CA SER A 259 -7.45 2.59 -10.67
C SER A 259 -8.62 3.36 -10.04
N LYS A 260 -8.57 4.70 -10.05
CA LYS A 260 -9.68 5.54 -9.61
C LYS A 260 -10.90 5.41 -10.52
N ALA A 261 -10.70 5.42 -11.83
CA ALA A 261 -11.78 5.24 -12.80
C ALA A 261 -12.51 3.91 -12.60
N GLU A 262 -11.76 2.82 -12.45
CA GLU A 262 -12.32 1.49 -12.19
C GLU A 262 -13.10 1.45 -10.87
N LYS A 263 -12.49 1.93 -9.78
CA LYS A 263 -13.04 1.79 -8.44
C LYS A 263 -14.23 2.70 -8.15
N TYR A 264 -14.22 3.91 -8.67
CA TYR A 264 -15.19 4.95 -8.30
C TYR A 264 -16.15 5.35 -9.43
N HIS A 265 -15.78 5.08 -10.68
CA HIS A 265 -16.58 5.44 -11.84
C HIS A 265 -17.07 4.23 -12.64
N GLY A 266 -16.74 3.00 -12.19
CA GLY A 266 -17.18 1.77 -12.84
C GLY A 266 -16.55 1.57 -14.22
N GLN A 267 -15.40 2.20 -14.48
CA GLN A 267 -14.69 2.04 -15.75
C GLN A 267 -14.37 0.56 -15.98
N VAL A 268 -14.66 0.07 -17.17
CA VAL A 268 -14.29 -1.26 -17.63
C VAL A 268 -13.30 -1.10 -18.78
N GLY A 269 -12.11 -1.66 -18.63
CA GLY A 269 -11.01 -1.45 -19.57
C GLY A 269 -10.31 -0.10 -19.37
N GLN A 270 -9.51 0.30 -20.35
CA GLN A 270 -8.71 1.52 -20.24
C GLN A 270 -9.56 2.79 -20.28
N VAL A 271 -9.22 3.80 -19.47
CA VAL A 271 -9.73 5.17 -19.61
C VAL A 271 -9.44 5.73 -20.99
N GLU A 272 -10.29 6.60 -21.52
CA GLU A 272 -10.06 7.14 -22.87
C GLU A 272 -8.79 8.00 -22.93
N ARG A 273 -8.08 7.97 -24.07
CA ARG A 273 -6.86 8.76 -24.24
C ARG A 273 -7.08 10.25 -23.99
N LYS A 274 -8.23 10.78 -24.41
CA LYS A 274 -8.59 12.19 -24.23
C LYS A 274 -8.75 12.53 -22.74
N GLU A 275 -9.44 11.67 -21.99
CA GLU A 275 -9.61 11.80 -20.55
C GLU A 275 -8.26 11.79 -19.82
N TRP A 276 -7.36 10.87 -20.19
CA TRP A 276 -6.00 10.85 -19.63
C TRP A 276 -5.25 12.17 -19.89
N ILE A 277 -5.32 12.72 -21.11
CA ILE A 277 -4.66 13.98 -21.45
C ILE A 277 -5.20 15.13 -20.60
N GLU A 278 -6.53 15.25 -20.48
CA GLU A 278 -7.17 16.28 -19.67
C GLU A 278 -6.79 16.16 -18.19
N PHE A 279 -6.79 14.94 -17.65
CA PHE A 279 -6.36 14.67 -16.28
C PHE A 279 -4.89 15.03 -16.05
N ARG A 280 -4.00 14.56 -16.92
CA ARG A 280 -2.56 14.80 -16.83
C ARG A 280 -2.25 16.30 -16.88
N ASP A 281 -2.86 17.03 -17.80
CA ASP A 281 -2.60 18.45 -18.01
C ASP A 281 -3.13 19.32 -16.85
N GLY A 282 -4.21 18.87 -16.18
CA GLY A 282 -4.75 19.55 -15.00
C GLY A 282 -4.04 19.22 -13.67
N PHE A 283 -3.45 18.02 -13.53
CA PHE A 283 -3.07 17.50 -12.21
C PHE A 283 -1.62 17.01 -12.08
N ALA A 284 -0.82 16.90 -13.14
CA ALA A 284 0.51 16.28 -13.05
C ALA A 284 1.44 16.93 -12.02
N GLU A 285 1.48 18.27 -11.96
CA GLU A 285 2.31 18.99 -10.98
C GLU A 285 1.84 18.78 -9.54
N GLN A 286 0.52 18.83 -9.31
CA GLN A 286 -0.08 18.55 -8.01
C GLN A 286 0.24 17.12 -7.56
N LEU A 287 0.06 16.14 -8.44
CA LEU A 287 0.35 14.73 -8.14
C LEU A 287 1.83 14.52 -7.82
N PHE A 288 2.74 15.23 -8.49
CA PHE A 288 4.16 15.20 -8.17
C PHE A 288 4.46 15.77 -6.78
N ALA A 289 3.83 16.89 -6.43
CA ALA A 289 3.96 17.47 -5.10
C ALA A 289 3.39 16.55 -4.00
N GLU A 290 2.23 15.93 -4.23
CA GLU A 290 1.62 14.95 -3.33
C GLU A 290 2.50 13.71 -3.16
N TRP A 291 3.04 13.17 -4.26
CA TRP A 291 3.94 12.03 -4.25
C TRP A 291 5.23 12.30 -3.45
N ARG A 292 5.85 13.47 -3.66
CA ARG A 292 7.01 13.91 -2.86
C ARG A 292 6.62 14.11 -1.38
N GLY A 293 5.49 14.76 -1.12
CA GLY A 293 4.98 15.00 0.23
C GLY A 293 4.77 13.70 1.01
N PHE A 294 4.20 12.68 0.37
CA PHE A 294 4.03 11.35 0.93
C PHE A 294 5.37 10.72 1.37
N ILE A 295 6.40 10.78 0.52
CA ILE A 295 7.73 10.24 0.84
C ILE A 295 8.33 10.98 2.04
N MET A 296 8.27 12.31 2.00
CA MET A 296 8.81 13.16 3.06
C MET A 296 8.09 12.95 4.40
N GLU A 297 6.76 12.79 4.37
CA GLU A 297 5.99 12.51 5.58
C GLU A 297 6.50 11.25 6.29
N TRP A 298 6.63 10.13 5.59
CA TRP A 298 7.08 8.87 6.20
C TRP A 298 8.57 8.85 6.53
N ARG A 299 9.41 9.50 5.72
CA ARG A 299 10.83 9.68 6.03
C ARG A 299 11.03 10.44 7.34
N ASP A 300 10.25 11.51 7.54
CA ASP A 300 10.44 12.43 8.65
C ASP A 300 9.64 12.04 9.92
N MET A 301 8.73 11.06 9.81
CA MET A 301 7.79 10.70 10.87
C MET A 301 8.42 10.00 12.09
N SER A 302 8.52 10.72 13.20
CA SER A 302 8.80 10.11 14.52
C SER A 302 7.56 9.36 15.06
N PRO A 303 7.72 8.18 15.71
CA PRO A 303 8.98 7.52 16.08
C PRO A 303 9.47 6.47 15.05
N TYR A 304 8.97 6.53 13.82
CA TYR A 304 9.27 5.53 12.82
C TYR A 304 10.61 5.77 12.13
N THR A 305 11.20 4.68 11.63
CA THR A 305 12.39 4.69 10.77
C THR A 305 12.09 3.88 9.52
N VAL A 306 12.43 4.41 8.35
CA VAL A 306 12.29 3.67 7.10
C VAL A 306 13.34 2.55 7.07
N GLY A 307 12.86 1.31 7.07
CA GLY A 307 13.71 0.13 6.99
C GLY A 307 14.09 -0.21 5.56
N ASP A 308 13.17 0.01 4.63
CA ASP A 308 13.36 -0.17 3.19
C ASP A 308 12.43 0.72 2.40
N TYR A 309 12.87 1.13 1.22
CA TYR A 309 11.99 1.54 0.14
C TYR A 309 11.72 0.34 -0.76
N VAL A 310 10.47 0.19 -1.21
CA VAL A 310 9.98 -0.94 -1.98
C VAL A 310 9.49 -0.45 -3.35
N PRO A 311 10.38 -0.31 -4.35
CA PRO A 311 10.01 0.26 -5.65
C PRO A 311 9.21 -0.75 -6.48
N TYR A 312 8.09 -0.29 -7.05
CA TYR A 312 7.23 -1.10 -7.89
C TYR A 312 7.97 -1.70 -9.08
N GLU A 313 8.85 -0.92 -9.72
CA GLU A 313 9.63 -1.32 -10.88
C GLU A 313 10.61 -2.45 -10.57
N HIS A 314 11.08 -2.55 -9.32
CA HIS A 314 12.01 -3.61 -8.91
C HIS A 314 11.30 -4.95 -8.78
N TRP A 315 9.97 -4.96 -8.51
CA TRP A 315 9.19 -6.20 -8.48
C TRP A 315 9.09 -6.93 -9.81
N MET A 316 9.20 -6.19 -10.92
CA MET A 316 9.09 -6.71 -12.29
C MET A 316 10.46 -7.00 -12.92
N ASP A 317 11.54 -6.74 -12.19
CA ASP A 317 12.90 -6.87 -12.69
C ASP A 317 13.51 -8.19 -12.22
N GLU A 318 13.98 -9.02 -13.16
CA GLU A 318 14.51 -10.35 -12.85
C GLU A 318 15.79 -10.34 -12.02
N THR A 319 16.51 -9.22 -12.00
CA THR A 319 17.75 -9.06 -11.24
C THR A 319 17.50 -8.40 -9.88
N ARG A 320 16.61 -7.40 -9.83
CA ARG A 320 16.33 -6.62 -8.62
C ARG A 320 15.23 -7.24 -7.76
N GLY A 321 14.26 -7.94 -8.36
CA GLY A 321 13.15 -8.58 -7.65
C GLY A 321 13.60 -9.57 -6.57
N PRO A 322 14.48 -10.54 -6.88
CA PRO A 322 15.05 -11.43 -5.87
C PRO A 322 15.81 -10.67 -4.76
N SER A 323 16.55 -9.64 -5.13
CA SER A 323 17.30 -8.80 -4.19
C SER A 323 16.37 -8.05 -3.23
N LEU A 324 15.22 -7.59 -3.72
CA LEU A 324 14.19 -6.92 -2.92
C LEU A 324 13.56 -7.89 -1.90
N VAL A 325 13.31 -9.15 -2.29
CA VAL A 325 12.81 -10.17 -1.35
C VAL A 325 13.85 -10.57 -0.31
N ILE A 326 15.14 -10.57 -0.67
CA ILE A 326 16.25 -10.77 0.27
C ILE A 326 16.34 -9.62 1.29
N ALA A 327 16.23 -8.36 0.85
CA ALA A 327 16.23 -7.22 1.75
C ALA A 327 15.02 -7.27 2.71
N LEU A 328 13.84 -7.52 2.17
CA LEU A 328 12.60 -7.66 2.91
C LEU A 328 12.66 -8.79 3.95
N SER A 329 13.20 -9.96 3.60
CA SER A 329 13.31 -11.08 4.53
C SER A 329 14.24 -10.76 5.71
N LYS A 330 15.36 -10.08 5.46
CA LYS A 330 16.28 -9.64 6.53
C LYS A 330 15.63 -8.63 7.47
N ILE A 331 14.80 -7.73 6.94
CA ILE A 331 14.05 -6.78 7.77
C ILE A 331 13.04 -7.54 8.63
N LEU A 332 12.24 -8.42 8.04
CA LEU A 332 11.26 -9.21 8.80
C LEU A 332 11.92 -10.03 9.92
N GLU A 333 13.06 -10.69 9.65
CA GLU A 333 13.79 -11.46 10.65
C GLU A 333 14.32 -10.56 11.78
N ARG A 334 14.86 -9.37 11.45
CA ARG A 334 15.33 -8.38 12.44
C ARG A 334 14.21 -7.86 13.33
N GLU A 335 13.01 -7.65 12.76
CA GLU A 335 11.83 -7.23 13.50
C GLU A 335 11.14 -8.40 14.24
N GLY A 336 11.72 -9.60 14.23
CA GLY A 336 11.27 -10.75 15.02
C GLY A 336 10.22 -11.62 14.34
N PHE A 337 9.89 -11.38 13.07
CA PHE A 337 8.97 -12.22 12.32
C PHE A 337 9.64 -13.52 11.85
N PRO A 338 8.88 -14.63 11.74
CA PRO A 338 9.40 -15.86 11.16
C PRO A 338 9.73 -15.62 9.69
N VAL A 339 10.90 -16.11 9.28
CA VAL A 339 11.31 -16.16 7.88
C VAL A 339 11.70 -17.59 7.54
N LEU A 340 11.02 -18.16 6.54
CA LEU A 340 11.14 -19.56 6.20
C LEU A 340 12.40 -19.89 5.39
N TYR A 341 13.08 -18.89 4.84
CA TYR A 341 14.23 -19.08 3.95
C TYR A 341 15.43 -18.25 4.44
N ASP A 342 16.61 -18.88 4.47
CA ASP A 342 17.83 -18.23 4.93
C ASP A 342 18.48 -17.37 3.84
N ALA A 343 18.35 -16.05 3.97
CA ALA A 343 18.90 -15.09 3.02
C ALA A 343 20.43 -15.13 2.87
N ASP A 344 21.15 -15.76 3.80
CA ASP A 344 22.61 -15.84 3.80
C ASP A 344 23.14 -17.17 3.22
N THR A 345 22.25 -18.10 2.84
CA THR A 345 22.61 -19.34 2.16
C THR A 345 22.23 -19.31 0.69
N ASP A 346 22.94 -20.06 -0.16
CA ASP A 346 22.61 -20.17 -1.59
C ASP A 346 21.21 -20.78 -1.81
N ASP A 347 20.87 -21.83 -1.04
CA ASP A 347 19.56 -22.47 -1.13
C ASP A 347 18.43 -21.53 -0.69
N GLY A 348 18.63 -20.78 0.40
CA GLY A 348 17.64 -19.81 0.85
C GLY A 348 17.51 -18.60 -0.09
N ARG A 349 18.60 -18.07 -0.67
CA ARG A 349 18.52 -17.05 -1.72
C ARG A 349 17.77 -17.54 -2.95
N ARG A 350 18.01 -18.78 -3.36
CA ARG A 350 17.25 -19.45 -4.44
C ARG A 350 15.77 -19.58 -4.06
N GLY A 351 15.47 -19.98 -2.83
CA GLY A 351 14.11 -20.03 -2.27
C GLY A 351 13.37 -18.69 -2.35
N LEU A 352 14.02 -17.63 -1.89
CA LEU A 352 13.49 -16.26 -1.95
C LEU A 352 13.24 -15.81 -3.39
N GLY A 353 14.15 -16.12 -4.33
CA GLY A 353 13.96 -15.86 -5.76
C GLY A 353 12.77 -16.63 -6.35
N CYS A 354 12.59 -17.90 -5.98
CA CYS A 354 11.44 -18.71 -6.42
C CYS A 354 10.11 -18.19 -5.86
N LEU A 355 10.08 -17.72 -4.61
CA LEU A 355 8.89 -17.09 -4.04
C LEU A 355 8.54 -15.80 -4.77
N TRP A 356 9.53 -14.93 -5.02
CA TRP A 356 9.35 -13.73 -5.81
C TRP A 356 8.75 -14.04 -7.18
N HIS A 357 9.36 -14.96 -7.94
CA HIS A 357 8.94 -15.29 -9.29
C HIS A 357 7.47 -15.75 -9.32
N LYS A 358 7.13 -16.72 -8.46
CA LYS A 358 5.81 -17.33 -8.38
C LYS A 358 4.73 -16.34 -7.92
N HIS A 359 5.00 -15.58 -6.86
CA HIS A 359 3.96 -14.78 -6.21
C HIS A 359 3.84 -13.38 -6.76
N ILE A 360 4.93 -12.80 -7.28
CA ILE A 360 4.96 -11.42 -7.78
C ILE A 360 5.10 -11.38 -9.29
N TYR A 361 6.21 -11.88 -9.83
CA TYR A 361 6.55 -11.70 -11.25
C TYR A 361 5.51 -12.32 -12.18
N GLU A 362 5.16 -13.58 -11.99
CA GLU A 362 4.13 -14.27 -12.78
C GLU A 362 2.77 -13.57 -12.69
N ALA A 363 2.40 -13.09 -11.50
CA ALA A 363 1.13 -12.42 -11.29
C ALA A 363 1.07 -11.07 -12.01
N ILE A 364 2.14 -10.26 -11.93
CA ILE A 364 2.20 -8.99 -12.66
C ILE A 364 2.24 -9.25 -14.17
N ALA A 365 3.05 -10.20 -14.65
CA ALA A 365 3.14 -10.55 -16.06
C ALA A 365 1.78 -11.01 -16.63
N GLU A 366 0.99 -11.74 -15.85
CA GLU A 366 -0.36 -12.15 -16.26
C GLU A 366 -1.33 -10.97 -16.32
N GLU A 367 -1.25 -10.01 -15.41
CA GLU A 367 -2.04 -8.76 -15.51
C GLU A 367 -1.61 -7.94 -16.73
N GLU A 368 -0.31 -7.84 -17.02
CA GLU A 368 0.20 -7.10 -18.18
C GLU A 368 -0.27 -7.69 -19.51
N LYS A 369 -0.38 -9.02 -19.62
CA LYS A 369 -0.98 -9.66 -20.81
C LYS A 369 -2.41 -9.18 -21.08
N LYS A 370 -3.19 -8.88 -20.03
CA LYS A 370 -4.56 -8.37 -20.17
C LYS A 370 -4.59 -6.93 -20.71
N LEU A 371 -3.48 -6.22 -20.59
CA LEU A 371 -3.31 -4.86 -21.11
C LEU A 371 -2.85 -4.85 -22.58
N ALA A 372 -2.75 -6.02 -23.23
CA ALA A 372 -2.41 -6.08 -24.64
C ALA A 372 -3.40 -5.27 -25.50
N GLY A 373 -2.88 -4.33 -26.28
CA GLY A 373 -3.68 -3.43 -27.13
C GLY A 373 -4.14 -2.14 -26.45
N TRP A 374 -3.84 -1.95 -25.16
CA TRP A 374 -4.04 -0.67 -24.48
C TRP A 374 -3.05 0.36 -25.01
N TYR A 375 -3.45 1.64 -25.07
CA TYR A 375 -2.49 2.68 -25.41
C TYR A 375 -1.54 2.92 -24.25
N VAL A 376 -0.30 3.29 -24.53
CA VAL A 376 0.63 3.74 -23.50
C VAL A 376 0.30 5.20 -23.13
N PRO A 377 -0.03 5.52 -21.88
CA PRO A 377 -0.23 6.89 -21.43
C PRO A 377 1.06 7.69 -21.60
N LYS A 378 1.03 8.74 -22.40
CA LYS A 378 2.19 9.60 -22.67
C LYS A 378 2.08 10.90 -21.90
N TYR A 379 3.22 11.52 -21.62
CA TYR A 379 3.33 12.89 -21.11
C TYR A 379 3.77 13.85 -22.22
N SER A 380 3.52 15.14 -22.03
CA SER A 380 4.19 16.15 -22.86
C SER A 380 5.67 16.25 -22.48
N ARG A 381 6.50 16.74 -23.40
CA ARG A 381 7.93 16.98 -23.15
C ARG A 381 8.17 17.86 -21.92
N GLY A 382 7.41 18.95 -21.79
CA GLY A 382 7.53 19.87 -20.65
C GLY A 382 7.21 19.18 -19.32
N GLN A 383 6.23 18.27 -19.28
CA GLN A 383 5.92 17.49 -18.08
C GLN A 383 7.01 16.46 -17.76
N LEU A 384 7.58 15.78 -18.76
CA LEU A 384 8.70 14.86 -18.56
C LEU A 384 9.93 15.60 -18.00
N GLU A 385 10.26 16.77 -18.56
CA GLU A 385 11.35 17.62 -18.10
C GLU A 385 11.13 18.15 -16.68
N PHE A 386 9.90 18.60 -16.38
CA PHE A 386 9.48 18.99 -15.04
C PHE A 386 9.68 17.86 -14.04
N MET A 387 9.16 16.65 -14.31
CA MET A 387 9.29 15.52 -13.40
C MET A 387 10.75 15.09 -13.23
N ALA A 388 11.54 15.02 -14.31
CA ALA A 388 12.95 14.66 -14.22
C ALA A 388 13.76 15.67 -13.40
N THR A 389 13.53 16.98 -13.63
CA THR A 389 14.18 18.05 -12.86
C THR A 389 13.72 18.03 -11.40
N GLY A 390 12.43 17.79 -11.16
CA GLY A 390 11.87 17.66 -9.82
C GLY A 390 12.46 16.50 -9.04
N LEU A 391 12.65 15.33 -9.67
CA LEU A 391 13.29 14.17 -9.03
C LEU A 391 14.76 14.43 -8.71
N ASP A 392 15.47 15.13 -9.59
CA ASP A 392 16.87 15.50 -9.38
C ASP A 392 17.04 16.50 -8.23
N ALA A 393 16.18 17.52 -8.18
CA ALA A 393 16.12 18.47 -7.06
C ALA A 393 15.75 17.76 -5.76
N PHE A 394 14.81 16.80 -5.82
CA PHE A 394 14.40 16.05 -4.64
C PHE A 394 15.54 15.15 -4.11
N ALA A 395 16.28 14.47 -4.99
CA ALA A 395 17.44 13.69 -4.57
C ALA A 395 18.50 14.57 -3.86
N ARG A 396 18.77 15.77 -4.39
CA ARG A 396 19.68 16.74 -3.76
C ARG A 396 19.20 17.20 -2.40
N GLU A 397 17.90 17.47 -2.24
CA GLU A 397 17.34 17.81 -0.93
C GLU A 397 17.54 16.70 0.11
N ILE A 398 17.37 15.43 -0.29
CA ILE A 398 17.64 14.29 0.61
C ILE A 398 19.13 14.20 0.95
N GLU A 399 20.02 14.44 -0.02
CA GLU A 399 21.47 14.48 0.21
C GLU A 399 21.85 15.56 1.22
N GLU A 400 21.34 16.79 1.04
CA GLU A 400 21.58 17.92 1.94
C GLU A 400 21.08 17.61 3.37
N LYS A 401 19.85 17.09 3.50
CA LYS A 401 19.29 16.73 4.82
C LYS A 401 20.04 15.59 5.50
N ARG A 402 20.66 14.68 4.74
CA ARG A 402 21.43 13.56 5.29
C ARG A 402 22.71 14.02 5.97
N ASP A 403 23.30 15.12 5.50
CA ASP A 403 24.50 15.70 6.12
C ASP A 403 24.18 16.30 7.51
N ASP A 404 22.92 16.70 7.74
CA ASP A 404 22.42 17.20 9.03
C ASP A 404 21.86 16.08 9.94
N ASP A 405 21.17 15.09 9.38
CA ASP A 405 20.50 13.99 10.10
C ASP A 405 20.52 12.71 9.24
N LYS A 406 21.56 11.88 9.42
CA LYS A 406 21.73 10.65 8.63
C LYS A 406 20.65 9.62 9.01
N ARG A 407 19.60 9.54 8.18
CA ARG A 407 18.51 8.56 8.36
C ARG A 407 18.79 7.25 7.61
N PRO A 408 18.43 6.09 8.19
CA PRO A 408 18.39 4.84 7.46
C PRO A 408 17.51 4.96 6.20
N GLY A 409 17.96 4.39 5.09
CA GLY A 409 17.23 4.38 3.81
C GLY A 409 17.48 5.58 2.89
N ASP A 410 18.07 6.69 3.34
CA ASP A 410 18.27 7.87 2.48
C ASP A 410 19.12 7.58 1.24
N GLU A 411 20.21 6.81 1.39
CA GLU A 411 21.06 6.40 0.26
C GLU A 411 20.30 5.56 -0.78
N GLN A 412 19.40 4.70 -0.30
CA GLN A 412 18.53 3.91 -1.17
C GLN A 412 17.52 4.80 -1.89
N LEU A 413 16.86 5.72 -1.18
CA LEU A 413 15.92 6.67 -1.77
C LEU A 413 16.58 7.50 -2.86
N ILE A 414 17.75 8.08 -2.59
CA ILE A 414 18.52 8.86 -3.59
C ILE A 414 18.79 8.03 -4.85
N THR A 415 19.16 6.76 -4.68
CA THR A 415 19.40 5.84 -5.80
C THR A 415 18.11 5.63 -6.61
N ILE A 416 16.99 5.34 -5.96
CA ILE A 416 15.67 5.18 -6.60
C ILE A 416 15.24 6.44 -7.34
N LEU A 417 15.40 7.62 -6.74
CA LEU A 417 15.05 8.90 -7.36
C LEU A 417 15.85 9.15 -8.65
N ARG A 418 17.15 8.82 -8.64
CA ARG A 418 18.02 8.94 -9.82
C ARG A 418 17.65 7.91 -10.90
N GLU A 419 17.30 6.69 -10.52
CA GLU A 419 16.78 5.68 -11.46
C GLU A 419 15.49 6.17 -12.13
N TYR A 420 14.55 6.69 -11.35
CA TYR A 420 13.28 7.22 -11.87
C TYR A 420 13.49 8.40 -12.82
N ARG A 421 14.38 9.32 -12.45
CA ARG A 421 14.79 10.44 -13.32
C ARG A 421 15.35 9.94 -14.65
N ASN A 422 16.22 8.93 -14.61
CA ASN A 422 16.85 8.39 -15.82
C ASN A 422 15.81 7.72 -16.74
N ALA A 423 14.86 6.97 -16.18
CA ALA A 423 13.75 6.38 -16.93
C ALA A 423 12.87 7.47 -17.61
N ILE A 424 12.55 8.56 -16.90
CA ILE A 424 11.78 9.67 -17.47
C ILE A 424 12.55 10.37 -18.60
N ARG A 425 13.87 10.53 -18.45
CA ARG A 425 14.71 11.13 -19.50
C ARG A 425 14.79 10.23 -20.75
N ALA A 426 14.87 8.92 -20.58
CA ALA A 426 14.85 7.99 -21.70
C ALA A 426 13.55 8.13 -22.51
N ASP A 427 12.39 8.17 -21.83
CA ASP A 427 11.08 8.37 -22.48
C ASP A 427 10.99 9.72 -23.23
N SER A 428 11.67 10.75 -22.74
CA SER A 428 11.68 12.07 -23.41
C SER A 428 12.38 12.07 -24.78
N VAL A 429 13.36 11.18 -24.98
CA VAL A 429 14.11 11.07 -26.25
C VAL A 429 13.29 10.29 -27.29
N GLU A 430 12.55 9.28 -26.86
CA GLU A 430 11.72 8.45 -27.76
C GLU A 430 10.46 9.17 -28.27
N ASN A 431 10.12 10.32 -27.70
CA ASN A 431 8.97 11.14 -28.08
C ASN A 431 9.35 12.29 -29.05
N GLU A 432 10.60 12.36 -29.51
CA GLU A 432 11.04 13.20 -30.65
C GLU A 432 10.84 12.47 -31.98
#